data_AF-A0A063Z864-F1
#
_entry.id   AF-A0A063Z864-F1
#
_cell.length_a   1.000
_cell.length_b   1.000
_cell.length_c   1.000
_cell.angle_alpha   90.00
_cell.angle_beta   90.00
_cell.angle_gamma   90.00
#
_symmetry.space_group_name_H-M   'P 1'
#
loop_
_entity.id
_entity.type
_entity.pdbx_description
1 polymer ?
#
loop_
_entity_poly.entity_id
_entity_poly.type
_entity_poly.pdbx_seq_one_letter_code
_entity_poly.pdbx_strand_id
1 'polypeptide(L)'
;MLQRYWFGDVDEEGCRAAGTDPAALAERAATLRTGMDSFVPIDWEVARDCGVVRTREEYVDLLRSVCTTLARKKIAQSYQGRDVELLQMVRMLDELDNVINLLQERAAEWYQVTNPSFSRKYRSLPAKKMLGIIRKGARGGLSDVADEIDRLAGTRSRLMREVSARADEVMPNTSALIGGLVAARLLSKAGGLETLARMPGSTIQVIGSERALFSHLRGGTPPPKHGIIFQHRRVHNAPRPVRGRVARVLAAKLAIAARLDYYRGEAVPEFLKSAQARIDEAGVEA
;
A
#
# COMPACT_ATOMS: atom_id res chain seq x y z
N MET A 1 6.91 35.60 27.50
CA MET A 1 7.21 34.45 26.63
C MET A 1 6.10 34.32 25.59
N LEU A 2 6.40 34.31 24.28
CA LEU A 2 5.37 34.26 23.23
C LEU A 2 4.78 32.85 23.10
N GLN A 3 3.52 32.69 23.44
CA GLN A 3 2.73 31.47 23.28
C GLN A 3 1.91 31.54 22.00
N ARG A 4 2.10 30.57 21.10
CA ARG A 4 1.38 30.51 19.83
C ARG A 4 0.25 29.49 19.89
N TYR A 5 -0.99 29.97 19.96
CA TYR A 5 -2.19 29.15 19.92
C TYR A 5 -2.81 29.14 18.52
N TRP A 6 -3.73 28.20 18.31
CA TRP A 6 -4.48 28.08 17.05
C TRP A 6 -5.40 29.29 16.81
N PHE A 7 -5.91 29.91 17.88
CA PHE A 7 -6.79 31.08 17.83
C PHE A 7 -6.07 32.44 17.89
N GLY A 8 -4.77 32.47 18.21
CA GLY A 8 -4.03 33.72 18.39
C GLY A 8 -2.65 33.54 18.99
N ASP A 9 -1.95 34.66 19.18
CA ASP A 9 -0.65 34.76 19.85
C ASP A 9 -0.83 35.48 21.18
N VAL A 10 -0.25 34.93 22.26
CA VAL A 10 -0.34 35.49 23.62
C VAL A 10 1.08 35.76 24.11
N ASP A 11 1.34 36.99 24.54
CA ASP A 11 2.60 37.38 25.19
C ASP A 11 2.31 38.11 26.51
N GLU A 12 3.35 38.69 27.12
CA GLU A 12 3.24 39.44 28.38
C GLU A 12 2.59 40.83 28.19
N GLU A 13 2.49 41.33 26.95
CA GLU A 13 1.95 42.65 26.59
C GLU A 13 0.48 42.57 26.14
N GLY A 14 -0.03 41.38 25.81
CA GLY A 14 -1.44 41.13 25.55
C GLY A 14 -1.71 39.94 24.64
N CYS A 15 -2.94 39.86 24.14
CA CYS A 15 -3.32 38.83 23.17
C CYS A 15 -3.63 39.42 21.80
N ARG A 16 -3.10 38.77 20.76
CA ARG A 16 -3.38 39.07 19.35
C ARG A 16 -4.21 37.93 18.75
N ALA A 17 -5.51 38.15 18.59
CA ALA A 17 -6.41 37.20 17.95
C ALA A 17 -6.07 37.02 16.46
N ALA A 18 -6.11 35.78 15.97
CA ALA A 18 -5.95 35.45 14.55
C ALA A 18 -7.27 35.50 13.75
N GLY A 19 -8.36 35.99 14.38
CA GLY A 19 -9.71 36.06 13.82
C GLY A 19 -10.60 34.88 14.23
N THR A 20 -11.78 34.79 13.61
CA THR A 20 -12.79 33.76 13.89
C THR A 20 -13.14 32.89 12.67
N ASP A 21 -12.49 33.12 11.52
CA ASP A 21 -12.71 32.31 10.32
C ASP A 21 -12.08 30.91 10.47
N PRO A 22 -12.89 29.82 10.43
CA PRO A 22 -12.36 28.47 10.60
C PRO A 22 -11.30 28.06 9.58
N ALA A 23 -11.36 28.59 8.36
CA ALA A 23 -10.39 28.26 7.31
C ALA A 23 -9.02 28.88 7.59
N ALA A 24 -8.96 30.18 7.88
CA ALA A 24 -7.73 30.88 8.27
C ALA A 24 -7.10 30.28 9.53
N LEU A 25 -7.92 29.95 10.54
CA LEU A 25 -7.45 29.32 11.77
C LEU A 25 -6.93 27.88 11.53
N ALA A 26 -7.51 27.13 10.60
CA ALA A 26 -7.01 25.81 10.22
C ALA A 26 -5.63 25.90 9.51
N GLU A 27 -5.43 26.87 8.62
CA GLU A 27 -4.11 27.12 8.02
C GLU A 27 -3.06 27.45 9.07
N ARG A 28 -3.40 28.36 9.98
CA ARG A 28 -2.52 28.72 11.10
C ARG A 28 -2.17 27.49 11.93
N ALA A 29 -3.17 26.72 12.35
CA ALA A 29 -2.98 25.50 13.14
C ALA A 29 -2.05 24.49 12.43
N ALA A 30 -2.09 24.41 11.10
CA ALA A 30 -1.21 23.53 10.32
C ALA A 30 0.27 23.95 10.36
N THR A 31 0.57 25.24 10.60
CA THR A 31 1.94 25.79 10.65
C THR A 31 2.58 25.73 12.05
N LEU A 32 1.78 25.54 13.09
CA LEU A 32 2.28 25.52 14.47
C LEU A 32 3.13 24.27 14.71
N ARG A 33 4.37 24.49 15.18
CA ARG A 33 5.31 23.45 15.59
C ARG A 33 5.76 23.77 17.02
N THR A 34 4.99 23.30 18.01
CA THR A 34 5.33 23.51 19.42
C THR A 34 6.00 22.24 19.96
N GLY A 35 7.22 22.36 20.49
CA GLY A 35 7.87 21.25 21.20
C GLY A 35 7.13 20.98 22.51
N MET A 36 7.01 19.71 22.92
CA MET A 36 6.26 19.32 24.13
C MET A 36 6.76 20.04 25.39
N ASP A 37 8.05 20.34 25.42
CA ASP A 37 8.78 21.05 26.48
C ASP A 37 8.34 22.51 26.67
N SER A 38 7.66 23.09 25.68
CA SER A 38 7.11 24.46 25.70
C SER A 38 5.58 24.49 25.60
N PHE A 39 4.93 23.32 25.66
CA PHE A 39 3.49 23.21 25.51
C PHE A 39 2.80 23.64 26.81
N VAL A 40 2.04 24.74 26.72
CA VAL A 40 1.12 25.16 27.78
C VAL A 40 -0.28 24.65 27.44
N PRO A 41 -0.94 23.90 28.35
CA PRO A 41 -2.32 23.46 28.13
C PRO A 41 -3.23 24.63 27.77
N ILE A 42 -4.07 24.40 26.77
CA ILE A 42 -4.94 25.43 26.21
C ILE A 42 -6.20 25.53 27.07
N ASP A 43 -6.33 26.63 27.84
CA ASP A 43 -7.60 26.98 28.47
C ASP A 43 -8.44 27.85 27.51
N TRP A 44 -9.74 27.61 27.46
CA TRP A 44 -10.67 28.36 26.61
C TRP A 44 -10.84 29.80 27.12
N GLU A 45 -10.59 30.05 28.40
CA GLU A 45 -10.64 31.40 28.99
C GLU A 45 -9.62 32.33 28.34
N VAL A 46 -8.45 31.81 27.94
CA VAL A 46 -7.45 32.58 27.19
C VAL A 46 -8.03 33.04 25.85
N ALA A 47 -8.77 32.18 25.14
CA ALA A 47 -9.42 32.56 23.89
C ALA A 47 -10.54 33.61 24.09
N ARG A 48 -11.21 33.59 25.25
CA ARG A 48 -12.18 34.61 25.65
C ARG A 48 -11.50 35.94 25.92
N ASP A 49 -10.42 35.93 26.69
CA ASP A 49 -9.67 37.13 27.06
C ASP A 49 -8.98 37.77 25.84
N CYS A 50 -8.67 36.94 24.82
CA CYS A 50 -8.25 37.37 23.48
C CYS A 50 -9.38 37.96 22.61
N GLY A 51 -10.64 37.94 23.05
CA GLY A 51 -11.79 38.43 22.30
C GLY A 51 -12.23 37.54 21.13
N VAL A 52 -11.76 36.28 21.06
CA VAL A 52 -12.11 35.36 19.97
C VAL A 52 -13.50 34.74 20.17
N VAL A 53 -13.86 34.48 21.43
CA VAL A 53 -15.08 33.78 21.83
C VAL A 53 -15.65 34.39 23.10
N ARG A 54 -16.96 34.22 23.35
CA ARG A 54 -17.62 34.74 24.56
C ARG A 54 -17.99 33.62 25.52
N THR A 55 -18.34 32.46 24.99
CA THR A 55 -18.75 31.30 25.78
C THR A 55 -17.87 30.09 25.48
N ARG A 56 -17.85 29.15 26.42
CA ARG A 56 -17.19 27.86 26.22
C ARG A 56 -17.83 27.07 25.08
N GLU A 57 -19.12 27.24 24.84
CA GLU A 57 -19.83 26.59 23.73
C GLU A 57 -19.34 27.10 22.38
N GLU A 58 -19.25 28.43 22.21
CA GLU A 58 -18.67 29.06 21.01
C GLU A 58 -17.23 28.60 20.75
N TYR A 59 -16.41 28.48 21.81
CA TYR A 59 -15.06 27.94 21.71
C TYR A 59 -15.03 26.51 21.16
N VAL A 60 -15.86 25.63 21.71
CA VAL A 60 -15.89 24.22 21.29
C VAL A 60 -16.39 24.09 19.85
N ASP A 61 -17.41 24.85 19.46
CA ASP A 61 -17.93 24.81 18.10
C ASP A 61 -16.94 25.39 17.07
N LEU A 62 -16.26 26.48 17.42
CA LEU A 62 -15.19 27.04 16.60
C LEU A 62 -14.04 26.04 16.46
N LEU A 63 -13.56 25.46 17.55
CA LEU A 63 -12.51 24.45 17.52
C LEU A 63 -12.91 23.22 16.69
N ARG A 64 -14.15 22.75 16.83
CA ARG A 64 -14.68 21.63 16.02
C ARG A 64 -14.66 21.97 14.54
N SER A 65 -15.06 23.18 14.16
CA SER A 65 -15.08 23.63 12.77
C SER A 65 -13.67 23.71 12.16
N VAL A 66 -12.70 24.22 12.93
CA VAL A 66 -11.27 24.27 12.56
C VAL A 66 -10.70 22.87 12.39
N CYS A 67 -10.89 21.99 13.37
CA CYS A 67 -10.45 20.59 13.30
C CYS A 67 -11.06 19.85 12.10
N THR A 68 -12.34 20.07 11.82
CA THR A 68 -13.03 19.46 10.67
C THR A 68 -12.45 19.96 9.36
N THR A 69 -12.17 21.26 9.25
CA THR A 69 -11.58 21.88 8.05
C THR A 69 -10.16 21.37 7.81
N LEU A 70 -9.34 21.33 8.86
CA LEU A 70 -7.99 20.77 8.83
C LEU A 70 -8.00 19.29 8.41
N ALA A 71 -8.90 18.50 8.99
CA ALA A 71 -9.05 17.08 8.66
C ALA A 71 -9.43 16.89 7.19
N ARG A 72 -10.42 17.64 6.68
CA ARG A 72 -10.82 17.62 5.26
C ARG A 72 -9.65 17.97 4.35
N LYS A 73 -8.87 19.00 4.68
CA LYS A 73 -7.69 19.40 3.90
C LYS A 73 -6.61 18.31 3.88
N LYS A 74 -6.28 17.73 5.05
CA LYS A 74 -5.32 16.63 5.15
C LYS A 74 -5.77 15.39 4.38
N ILE A 75 -7.06 15.06 4.44
CA ILE A 75 -7.66 13.97 3.65
C ILE A 75 -7.48 14.30 2.16
N ALA A 76 -7.91 15.48 1.69
CA ALA A 76 -7.77 15.85 0.28
C ALA A 76 -6.32 15.76 -0.23
N GLN A 77 -5.34 16.23 0.56
CA GLN A 77 -3.92 16.10 0.23
C GLN A 77 -3.46 14.63 0.19
N SER A 78 -3.90 13.81 1.13
CA SER A 78 -3.58 12.37 1.14
C SER A 78 -4.11 11.64 -0.09
N TYR A 79 -5.26 12.07 -0.65
CA TYR A 79 -5.84 11.47 -1.86
C TYR A 79 -5.16 11.93 -3.15
N GLN A 80 -4.38 13.02 -3.11
CA GLN A 80 -3.59 13.52 -4.23
C GLN A 80 -2.23 12.80 -4.38
N GLY A 81 -1.90 11.86 -3.48
CA GLY A 81 -0.68 11.07 -3.58
C GLY A 81 -0.63 10.28 -4.88
N ARG A 82 0.53 10.30 -5.55
CA ARG A 82 0.75 9.59 -6.83
C ARG A 82 0.53 8.08 -6.73
N ASP A 83 0.66 7.52 -5.53
CA ASP A 83 0.56 6.10 -5.22
C ASP A 83 -0.85 5.65 -4.78
N VAL A 84 -1.77 6.57 -4.48
CA VAL A 84 -3.13 6.27 -3.95
C VAL A 84 -3.94 5.44 -4.93
N GLU A 85 -3.97 5.86 -6.18
CA GLU A 85 -4.66 5.15 -7.25
C GLU A 85 -4.06 3.75 -7.43
N LEU A 86 -2.74 3.64 -7.50
CA LEU A 86 -2.03 2.38 -7.66
C LEU A 86 -2.31 1.40 -6.51
N LEU A 87 -2.29 1.89 -5.26
CA LEU A 87 -2.67 1.09 -4.09
C LEU A 87 -4.07 0.51 -4.25
N GLN A 88 -5.01 1.32 -4.74
CA GLN A 88 -6.38 0.87 -4.89
C GLN A 88 -6.57 -0.09 -6.06
N MET A 89 -5.85 0.11 -7.16
CA MET A 89 -5.85 -0.85 -8.28
C MET A 89 -5.33 -2.22 -7.82
N VAL A 90 -4.29 -2.28 -6.99
CA VAL A 90 -3.75 -3.54 -6.46
C VAL A 90 -4.75 -4.24 -5.54
N ARG A 91 -5.43 -3.48 -4.65
CA ARG A 91 -6.49 -4.05 -3.79
C ARG A 91 -7.64 -4.60 -4.63
N MET A 92 -8.09 -3.87 -5.64
CA MET A 92 -9.11 -4.36 -6.57
C MET A 92 -8.68 -5.62 -7.32
N LEU A 93 -7.41 -5.70 -7.71
CA LEU A 93 -6.86 -6.89 -8.35
C LEU A 93 -6.87 -8.10 -7.41
N ASP A 94 -6.51 -7.92 -6.15
CA ASP A 94 -6.55 -8.99 -5.14
C ASP A 94 -7.99 -9.43 -4.85
N GLU A 95 -8.95 -8.50 -4.78
CA GLU A 95 -10.37 -8.86 -4.61
C GLU A 95 -10.94 -9.58 -5.84
N LEU A 96 -10.56 -9.18 -7.06
CA LEU A 96 -10.93 -9.93 -8.26
C LEU A 96 -10.39 -11.36 -8.23
N ASP A 97 -9.16 -11.55 -7.76
CA ASP A 97 -8.58 -12.89 -7.60
C ASP A 97 -9.40 -13.74 -6.63
N ASN A 98 -9.81 -13.17 -5.49
CA ASN A 98 -10.65 -13.85 -4.51
C ASN A 98 -12.02 -14.25 -5.09
N VAL A 99 -12.69 -13.31 -5.76
CA VAL A 99 -14.02 -13.54 -6.36
C VAL A 99 -13.94 -14.60 -7.46
N ILE A 100 -12.96 -14.50 -8.36
CA ILE A 100 -12.77 -15.48 -9.44
C ILE A 100 -12.55 -16.87 -8.87
N ASN A 101 -11.67 -17.01 -7.86
CA ASN A 101 -11.39 -18.31 -7.24
C ASN A 101 -12.64 -18.90 -6.57
N LEU A 102 -13.39 -18.09 -5.82
CA LEU A 102 -14.64 -18.51 -5.19
C LEU A 102 -15.65 -19.00 -6.23
N LEU A 103 -15.88 -18.23 -7.30
CA LEU A 103 -16.82 -18.60 -8.35
C LEU A 103 -16.38 -19.87 -9.09
N GLN A 104 -15.08 -20.02 -9.34
CA GLN A 104 -14.52 -21.24 -9.94
C GLN A 104 -14.77 -22.48 -9.08
N GLU A 105 -14.55 -22.38 -7.77
CA GLU A 105 -14.81 -23.48 -6.83
C GLU A 105 -16.30 -23.85 -6.80
N ARG A 106 -17.20 -22.85 -6.75
CA ARG A 106 -18.65 -23.07 -6.73
C ARG A 106 -19.18 -23.63 -8.05
N ALA A 107 -18.70 -23.13 -9.19
CA ALA A 107 -19.04 -23.66 -10.50
C ALA A 107 -18.59 -25.12 -10.65
N ALA A 108 -17.40 -25.46 -10.15
CA ALA A 108 -16.90 -26.83 -10.16
C ALA A 108 -17.76 -27.76 -9.28
N GLU A 109 -18.19 -27.31 -8.10
CA GLU A 109 -19.08 -28.07 -7.22
C GLU A 109 -20.44 -28.33 -7.87
N TRP A 110 -21.05 -27.30 -8.45
CA TRP A 110 -22.34 -27.44 -9.13
C TRP A 110 -22.24 -28.37 -10.35
N TYR A 111 -21.19 -28.21 -11.16
CA TYR A 111 -20.96 -29.09 -12.30
C TYR A 111 -20.79 -30.55 -11.88
N GLN A 112 -20.09 -30.81 -10.77
CA GLN A 112 -19.91 -32.17 -10.25
C GLN A 112 -21.23 -32.84 -9.85
N VAL A 113 -22.18 -32.10 -9.28
CA VAL A 113 -23.51 -32.64 -8.91
C VAL A 113 -24.31 -33.08 -10.14
N THR A 114 -24.21 -32.31 -11.22
CA THR A 114 -24.94 -32.59 -12.48
C THR A 114 -24.21 -33.57 -13.39
N ASN A 115 -22.90 -33.74 -13.21
CA ASN A 115 -22.05 -34.65 -13.98
C ASN A 115 -21.13 -35.49 -13.06
N PRO A 116 -21.61 -36.61 -12.49
CA PRO A 116 -20.85 -37.44 -11.55
C PRO A 116 -19.53 -38.02 -12.09
N SER A 117 -19.38 -38.11 -13.42
CA SER A 117 -18.12 -38.49 -14.08
C SER A 117 -17.02 -37.43 -13.97
N PHE A 118 -17.37 -36.20 -13.59
CA PHE A 118 -16.45 -35.13 -13.24
C PHE A 118 -15.84 -35.38 -11.84
N SER A 119 -14.87 -36.30 -11.79
CA SER A 119 -14.15 -36.68 -10.58
C SER A 119 -13.34 -35.54 -9.94
N ARG A 120 -12.95 -35.73 -8.67
CA ARG A 120 -11.97 -34.90 -7.93
C ARG A 120 -10.70 -34.57 -8.72
N LYS A 121 -10.28 -35.44 -9.65
CA LYS A 121 -9.11 -35.22 -10.53
C LYS A 121 -9.24 -33.97 -11.41
N TYR A 122 -10.45 -33.52 -11.72
CA TYR A 122 -10.67 -32.31 -12.51
C TYR A 122 -10.54 -31.02 -11.68
N ARG A 123 -10.67 -31.11 -10.35
CA ARG A 123 -10.49 -29.97 -9.42
C ARG A 123 -9.02 -29.54 -9.30
N SER A 124 -8.08 -30.44 -9.59
CA SER A 124 -6.65 -30.14 -9.62
C SER A 124 -6.14 -29.64 -10.98
N LEU A 125 -7.02 -29.54 -11.99
CA LEU A 125 -6.64 -28.95 -13.27
C LEU A 125 -6.44 -27.44 -13.14
N PRO A 126 -5.61 -26.84 -14.01
CA PRO A 126 -5.58 -25.40 -14.17
C PRO A 126 -6.99 -24.85 -14.40
N ALA A 127 -7.36 -23.81 -13.66
CA ALA A 127 -8.71 -23.24 -13.67
C ALA A 127 -9.28 -23.01 -15.08
N LYS A 128 -8.46 -22.49 -15.99
CA LYS A 128 -8.85 -22.26 -17.39
C LYS A 128 -9.27 -23.55 -18.12
N LYS A 129 -8.58 -24.67 -17.89
CA LYS A 129 -8.94 -25.97 -18.48
C LYS A 129 -10.22 -26.52 -17.85
N MET A 130 -10.35 -26.39 -16.54
CA MET A 130 -11.54 -26.80 -15.80
C MET A 130 -12.79 -26.07 -16.30
N LEU A 131 -12.74 -24.73 -16.37
CA LEU A 131 -13.83 -23.91 -16.89
C LEU A 131 -14.16 -24.24 -18.35
N GLY A 132 -13.14 -24.55 -19.17
CA GLY A 132 -13.35 -24.99 -20.55
C GLY A 132 -14.13 -26.31 -20.67
N ILE A 133 -14.01 -27.21 -19.69
CA ILE A 133 -14.82 -28.44 -19.62
C ILE A 133 -16.24 -28.11 -19.15
N ILE A 134 -16.36 -27.34 -18.06
CA ILE A 134 -17.66 -26.92 -17.49
C ILE A 134 -18.49 -26.22 -18.57
N ARG A 135 -17.93 -25.24 -19.27
CA ARG A 135 -18.65 -24.50 -20.33
C ARG A 135 -19.14 -25.38 -21.48
N LYS A 136 -18.42 -26.47 -21.81
CA LYS A 136 -18.85 -27.39 -22.89
C LYS A 136 -19.99 -28.31 -22.47
N GLY A 137 -20.08 -28.65 -21.18
CA GLY A 137 -21.09 -29.60 -20.68
C GLY A 137 -22.25 -28.93 -19.91
N ALA A 138 -22.05 -27.72 -19.41
CA ALA A 138 -23.03 -26.98 -18.63
C ALA A 138 -24.18 -26.49 -19.52
N ARG A 139 -25.36 -26.34 -18.91
CA ARG A 139 -26.56 -25.79 -19.54
C ARG A 139 -27.25 -24.83 -18.58
N GLY A 140 -28.02 -23.88 -19.12
CA GLY A 140 -28.73 -22.87 -18.35
C GLY A 140 -27.79 -22.04 -17.47
N GLY A 141 -28.22 -21.73 -16.24
CA GLY A 141 -27.51 -20.79 -15.36
C GLY A 141 -26.05 -21.14 -15.05
N LEU A 142 -25.65 -22.43 -15.08
CA LEU A 142 -24.25 -22.80 -14.87
C LEU A 142 -23.35 -22.39 -16.05
N SER A 143 -23.89 -22.37 -17.28
CA SER A 143 -23.19 -21.85 -18.45
C SER A 143 -22.98 -20.34 -18.31
N ASP A 144 -24.03 -19.60 -17.90
CA ASP A 144 -23.96 -18.16 -17.71
C ASP A 144 -22.92 -17.78 -16.64
N VAL A 145 -22.87 -18.53 -15.54
CA VAL A 145 -21.85 -18.36 -14.49
C VAL A 145 -20.45 -18.64 -15.04
N ALA A 146 -20.27 -19.69 -15.84
CA ALA A 146 -18.96 -20.02 -16.42
C ALA A 146 -18.47 -18.91 -17.37
N ASP A 147 -19.37 -18.31 -18.15
CA ASP A 147 -19.05 -17.19 -19.03
C ASP A 147 -18.71 -15.91 -18.24
N GLU A 148 -19.40 -15.64 -17.14
CA GLU A 148 -19.09 -14.50 -16.29
C GLU A 148 -17.73 -14.65 -15.60
N ILE A 149 -17.36 -15.87 -15.18
CA ILE A 149 -16.01 -16.15 -14.66
C ILE A 149 -14.93 -15.86 -15.72
N ASP A 150 -15.16 -16.23 -16.99
CA ASP A 150 -14.21 -15.97 -18.08
C ASP A 150 -14.08 -14.46 -18.36
N ARG A 151 -15.20 -13.72 -18.32
CA ARG A 151 -15.20 -12.25 -18.41
C ARG A 151 -14.41 -11.60 -17.29
N LEU A 152 -14.64 -12.00 -16.04
CA LEU A 152 -13.89 -11.51 -14.88
C LEU A 152 -12.40 -11.82 -15.00
N ALA A 153 -12.03 -13.02 -15.46
CA ALA A 153 -10.63 -13.38 -15.71
C ALA A 153 -9.99 -12.51 -16.81
N GLY A 154 -10.76 -12.15 -17.84
CA GLY A 154 -10.36 -11.19 -18.87
C GLY A 154 -10.14 -9.78 -18.30
N THR A 155 -11.07 -9.30 -17.47
CA THR A 155 -10.97 -8.00 -16.78
C THR A 155 -9.77 -7.95 -15.86
N ARG A 156 -9.56 -8.99 -15.05
CA ARG A 156 -8.37 -9.16 -14.20
C ARG A 156 -7.08 -9.02 -15.01
N SER A 157 -7.00 -9.70 -16.17
CA SER A 157 -5.81 -9.64 -17.03
C SER A 157 -5.56 -8.24 -17.60
N ARG A 158 -6.60 -7.45 -17.90
CA ARG A 158 -6.46 -6.04 -18.29
C ARG A 158 -5.96 -5.19 -17.12
N LEU A 159 -6.60 -5.32 -15.95
CA LEU A 159 -6.22 -4.59 -14.74
C LEU A 159 -4.77 -4.87 -14.33
N MET A 160 -4.29 -6.12 -14.45
CA MET A 160 -2.89 -6.46 -14.21
C MET A 160 -1.91 -5.65 -15.07
N ARG A 161 -2.25 -5.40 -16.34
CA ARG A 161 -1.42 -4.59 -17.25
C ARG A 161 -1.46 -3.12 -16.88
N GLU A 162 -2.64 -2.61 -16.55
CA GLU A 162 -2.80 -1.22 -16.09
C GLU A 162 -2.06 -0.97 -14.78
N VAL A 163 -2.16 -1.89 -13.80
CA VAL A 163 -1.39 -1.85 -12.55
C VAL A 163 0.12 -1.81 -12.84
N SER A 164 0.60 -2.65 -13.76
CA SER A 164 2.03 -2.67 -14.11
C SER A 164 2.46 -1.34 -14.73
N ALA A 165 1.72 -0.81 -15.70
CA ALA A 165 2.04 0.46 -16.35
C ALA A 165 2.02 1.62 -15.35
N ARG A 166 1.01 1.67 -14.48
CA ARG A 166 0.91 2.70 -13.44
C ARG A 166 2.06 2.58 -12.42
N ALA A 167 2.51 1.38 -12.09
CA ALA A 167 3.69 1.18 -11.26
C ALA A 167 4.99 1.65 -11.93
N ASP A 168 5.12 1.52 -13.24
CA ASP A 168 6.27 2.06 -13.98
C ASP A 168 6.31 3.60 -13.92
N GLU A 169 5.15 4.26 -13.88
CA GLU A 169 5.04 5.73 -13.73
C GLU A 169 5.25 6.23 -12.29
N VAL A 170 4.75 5.48 -11.29
CA VAL A 170 4.78 5.89 -9.87
C VAL A 170 6.11 5.54 -9.22
N MET A 171 6.68 4.38 -9.56
CA MET A 171 7.88 3.84 -8.93
C MET A 171 8.85 3.26 -9.98
N PRO A 172 9.36 4.12 -10.89
CA PRO A 172 10.15 3.69 -12.06
C PRO A 172 11.41 2.91 -11.67
N ASN A 173 12.08 3.27 -10.57
CA ASN A 173 13.31 2.59 -10.15
C ASN A 173 13.01 1.22 -9.56
N THR A 174 12.01 1.10 -8.69
CA THR A 174 11.61 -0.18 -8.13
C THR A 174 11.03 -1.10 -9.21
N SER A 175 10.16 -0.60 -10.08
CA SER A 175 9.55 -1.37 -11.17
C SER A 175 10.60 -1.87 -12.17
N ALA A 176 11.63 -1.09 -12.48
CA ALA A 176 12.74 -1.55 -13.31
C ALA A 176 13.52 -2.74 -12.71
N LEU A 177 13.58 -2.87 -11.37
CA LEU A 177 14.32 -3.96 -10.70
C LEU A 177 13.51 -5.25 -10.52
N ILE A 178 12.19 -5.18 -10.34
CA ILE A 178 11.35 -6.35 -10.02
C ILE A 178 10.09 -6.52 -10.89
N GLY A 179 9.86 -5.62 -11.84
CA GLY A 179 8.66 -5.54 -12.66
C GLY A 179 7.51 -4.81 -11.96
N GLY A 180 6.73 -4.05 -12.74
CA GLY A 180 5.65 -3.19 -12.23
C GLY A 180 4.63 -3.92 -11.35
N LEU A 181 4.24 -5.15 -11.70
CA LEU A 181 3.25 -5.89 -10.89
C LEU A 181 3.78 -6.27 -9.50
N VAL A 182 5.02 -6.75 -9.39
CA VAL A 182 5.61 -7.12 -8.08
C VAL A 182 5.91 -5.86 -7.27
N ALA A 183 6.34 -4.78 -7.94
CA ALA A 183 6.53 -3.46 -7.35
C ALA A 183 5.23 -2.91 -6.74
N ALA A 184 4.13 -2.94 -7.49
CA ALA A 184 2.81 -2.50 -7.02
C ALA A 184 2.32 -3.31 -5.81
N ARG A 185 2.52 -4.63 -5.81
CA ARG A 185 2.14 -5.47 -4.66
C ARG A 185 3.03 -5.19 -3.44
N LEU A 186 4.32 -4.93 -3.65
CA LEU A 186 5.25 -4.53 -2.57
C LEU A 186 4.81 -3.21 -1.93
N LEU A 187 4.47 -2.22 -2.76
CA LEU A 187 3.91 -0.93 -2.34
C LEU A 187 2.63 -1.10 -1.52
N SER A 188 1.71 -1.93 -2.00
CA SER A 188 0.44 -2.25 -1.31
C SER A 188 0.67 -2.88 0.06
N LYS A 189 1.60 -3.83 0.17
CA LYS A 189 1.96 -4.43 1.47
C LYS A 189 2.65 -3.46 2.41
N ALA A 190 3.42 -2.50 1.89
CA ALA A 190 4.05 -1.46 2.70
C ALA A 190 3.05 -0.40 3.17
N GLY A 191 1.89 -0.28 2.52
CA GLY A 191 0.87 0.71 2.86
C GLY A 191 1.11 2.09 2.25
N GLY A 192 1.94 2.19 1.20
CA GLY A 192 2.24 3.44 0.50
C GLY A 192 3.73 3.64 0.23
N LEU A 193 4.04 4.58 -0.67
CA LEU A 193 5.38 4.82 -1.18
C LEU A 193 6.28 5.46 -0.11
N GLU A 194 5.74 6.38 0.68
CA GLU A 194 6.45 6.98 1.80
C GLU A 194 6.89 5.92 2.82
N THR A 195 5.96 5.06 3.23
CA THR A 195 6.26 3.98 4.18
C THR A 195 7.30 3.03 3.62
N LEU A 196 7.17 2.65 2.33
CA LEU A 196 8.15 1.79 1.66
C LEU A 196 9.55 2.43 1.63
N ALA A 197 9.67 3.73 1.34
CA ALA A 197 10.94 4.45 1.31
C ALA A 197 11.64 4.52 2.69
N ARG A 198 10.85 4.51 3.77
CA ARG A 198 11.34 4.47 5.16
C ARG A 198 11.77 3.08 5.61
N MET A 199 11.32 2.00 4.94
CA MET A 199 11.67 0.64 5.34
C MET A 199 13.16 0.32 5.12
N PRO A 200 13.81 -0.43 6.04
CA PRO A 200 15.12 -1.00 5.79
C PRO A 200 15.03 -2.21 4.83
N GLY A 201 16.15 -2.56 4.20
CA GLY A 201 16.21 -3.71 3.29
C GLY A 201 15.83 -5.04 3.95
N SER A 202 16.10 -5.22 5.24
CA SER A 202 15.70 -6.41 6.00
C SER A 202 14.18 -6.57 6.10
N THR A 203 13.43 -5.47 6.28
CA THR A 203 11.96 -5.48 6.27
C THR A 203 11.42 -5.78 4.88
N ILE A 204 11.93 -5.10 3.85
CA ILE A 204 11.54 -5.34 2.45
C ILE A 204 11.82 -6.80 2.04
N GLN A 205 12.88 -7.42 2.56
CA GLN A 205 13.21 -8.80 2.27
C GLN A 205 12.09 -9.77 2.66
N VAL A 206 11.42 -9.54 3.79
CA VAL A 206 10.48 -10.51 4.41
C VAL A 206 9.02 -10.06 4.37
N ILE A 207 8.73 -8.85 3.85
CA ILE A 207 7.35 -8.34 3.73
C ILE A 207 6.49 -9.28 2.86
N GLY A 208 5.28 -9.60 3.30
CA GLY A 208 4.44 -10.67 2.74
C GLY A 208 4.71 -12.07 3.30
N SER A 209 5.61 -12.20 4.29
CA SER A 209 5.84 -13.43 5.07
C SER A 209 5.70 -13.19 6.57
N GLU A 210 4.81 -12.29 6.95
CA GLU A 210 4.57 -11.84 8.33
C GLU A 210 4.27 -13.02 9.25
N ARG A 211 3.44 -13.98 8.81
CA ARG A 211 3.12 -15.18 9.60
C ARG A 211 4.36 -16.00 9.96
N ALA A 212 5.24 -16.25 8.99
CA ALA A 212 6.47 -16.99 9.21
C ALA A 212 7.46 -16.19 10.06
N LEU A 213 7.55 -14.87 9.82
CA LEU A 213 8.39 -13.97 10.60
C LEU A 213 7.95 -13.92 12.07
N PHE A 214 6.66 -13.77 12.34
CA PHE A 214 6.14 -13.77 13.70
C PHE A 214 6.26 -15.13 14.39
N SER A 215 6.15 -16.24 13.65
CA SER A 215 6.46 -17.57 14.17
C SER A 215 7.93 -17.68 14.61
N HIS A 216 8.86 -17.15 13.82
CA HIS A 216 10.28 -17.10 14.19
C HIS A 216 10.51 -16.24 15.45
N LEU A 217 9.93 -15.03 15.48
CA LEU A 217 10.11 -14.10 16.61
C LEU A 217 9.55 -14.64 17.93
N ARG A 218 8.46 -15.42 17.88
CA ARG A 218 7.82 -15.98 19.09
C ARG A 218 8.38 -17.34 19.49
N GLY A 219 8.70 -18.19 18.52
CA GLY A 219 8.96 -19.61 18.73
C GLY A 219 10.31 -20.11 18.23
N GLY A 220 11.19 -19.22 17.74
CA GLY A 220 12.54 -19.58 17.29
C GLY A 220 12.61 -20.46 16.04
N THR A 221 11.50 -20.65 15.31
CA THR A 221 11.47 -21.40 14.03
C THR A 221 12.39 -20.72 13.00
N PRO A 222 12.96 -21.41 12.01
CA PRO A 222 13.87 -20.76 11.05
C PRO A 222 13.24 -19.52 10.37
N PRO A 223 13.96 -18.38 10.29
CA PRO A 223 13.40 -17.15 9.72
C PRO A 223 13.08 -17.29 8.23
N PRO A 224 12.04 -16.60 7.74
CA PRO A 224 11.76 -16.57 6.31
C PRO A 224 12.90 -15.89 5.54
N LYS A 225 13.34 -16.50 4.44
CA LYS A 225 14.43 -15.96 3.61
C LYS A 225 13.97 -14.84 2.67
N HIS A 226 12.69 -14.82 2.34
CA HIS A 226 12.08 -13.89 1.39
C HIS A 226 10.57 -13.84 1.62
N GLY A 227 9.97 -12.70 1.31
CA GLY A 227 8.51 -12.52 1.24
C GLY A 227 8.05 -12.35 -0.20
N ILE A 228 7.35 -11.27 -0.49
CA ILE A 228 6.73 -11.01 -1.80
C ILE A 228 7.75 -10.95 -2.95
N ILE A 229 8.98 -10.52 -2.66
CA ILE A 229 10.09 -10.47 -3.63
C ILE A 229 10.46 -11.85 -4.20
N PHE A 230 9.99 -12.95 -3.59
CA PHE A 230 10.13 -14.29 -4.15
C PHE A 230 9.44 -14.48 -5.49
N GLN A 231 8.41 -13.68 -5.79
CA GLN A 231 7.71 -13.71 -7.07
C GLN A 231 8.59 -13.24 -8.24
N HIS A 232 9.66 -12.50 -7.96
CA HIS A 232 10.59 -12.06 -8.98
C HIS A 232 11.48 -13.22 -9.47
N ARG A 233 11.64 -13.34 -10.80
CA ARG A 233 12.33 -14.45 -11.47
C ARG A 233 13.73 -14.73 -10.91
N ARG A 234 14.51 -13.70 -10.60
CA ARG A 234 15.87 -13.86 -10.06
C ARG A 234 15.90 -14.54 -8.70
N VAL A 235 14.87 -14.33 -7.86
CA VAL A 235 14.78 -14.98 -6.54
C VAL A 235 14.13 -16.35 -6.67
N HIS A 236 13.04 -16.46 -7.45
CA HIS A 236 12.33 -17.72 -7.64
C HIS A 236 13.22 -18.83 -8.21
N ASN A 237 13.98 -18.49 -9.26
CA ASN A 237 14.82 -19.45 -9.98
C ASN A 237 16.19 -19.66 -9.33
N ALA A 238 16.58 -18.86 -8.34
CA ALA A 238 17.86 -19.03 -7.66
C ALA A 238 17.92 -20.37 -6.90
N PRO A 239 19.05 -21.11 -7.02
CA PRO A 239 19.30 -22.31 -6.22
C PRO A 239 19.15 -22.05 -4.72
N ARG A 240 18.67 -23.06 -3.98
CA ARG A 240 18.41 -22.95 -2.53
C ARG A 240 19.58 -22.37 -1.71
N PRO A 241 20.85 -22.69 -1.99
CA PRO A 241 22.00 -22.14 -1.24
C PRO A 241 22.16 -20.62 -1.43
N VAL A 242 22.04 -20.12 -2.66
CA VAL A 242 22.29 -18.70 -2.99
C VAL A 242 21.04 -17.83 -2.89
N ARG A 243 19.83 -18.41 -2.93
CA ARG A 243 18.55 -17.67 -2.93
C ARG A 243 18.43 -16.65 -1.80
N GLY A 244 18.86 -16.99 -0.58
CA GLY A 244 18.82 -16.07 0.55
C GLY A 244 19.74 -14.86 0.37
N ARG A 245 20.91 -15.08 -0.26
CA ARG A 245 21.87 -14.02 -0.60
C ARG A 245 21.29 -13.09 -1.67
N VAL A 246 20.72 -13.66 -2.74
CA VAL A 246 20.04 -12.91 -3.82
C VAL A 246 18.90 -12.08 -3.26
N ALA A 247 18.02 -12.67 -2.44
CA ALA A 247 16.90 -11.97 -1.83
C ALA A 247 17.35 -10.77 -0.96
N ARG A 248 18.41 -10.95 -0.17
CA ARG A 248 18.98 -9.89 0.67
C ARG A 248 19.54 -8.73 -0.17
N VAL A 249 20.33 -9.04 -1.21
CA VAL A 249 20.92 -8.03 -2.09
C VAL A 249 19.82 -7.28 -2.85
N LEU A 250 18.84 -8.00 -3.39
CA LEU A 250 17.69 -7.41 -4.06
C LEU A 250 16.94 -6.47 -3.13
N ALA A 251 16.61 -6.90 -1.91
CA ALA A 251 15.89 -6.07 -0.94
C ALA A 251 16.67 -4.80 -0.54
N ALA A 252 18.00 -4.89 -0.42
CA ALA A 252 18.84 -3.72 -0.17
C ALA A 252 18.79 -2.72 -1.33
N LYS A 253 18.81 -3.19 -2.58
CA LYS A 253 18.67 -2.31 -3.75
C LYS A 253 17.25 -1.75 -3.87
N LEU A 254 16.23 -2.53 -3.57
CA LEU A 254 14.84 -2.07 -3.52
C LEU A 254 14.64 -0.95 -2.48
N ALA A 255 15.28 -1.03 -1.32
CA ALA A 255 15.22 0.05 -0.33
C ALA A 255 15.79 1.37 -0.85
N ILE A 256 16.84 1.32 -1.67
CA ILE A 256 17.41 2.51 -2.32
C ILE A 256 16.48 2.99 -3.44
N ALA A 257 15.99 2.07 -4.27
CA ALA A 257 15.08 2.37 -5.37
C ALA A 257 13.80 3.07 -4.87
N ALA A 258 13.18 2.55 -3.81
CA ALA A 258 11.99 3.16 -3.22
C ALA A 258 12.24 4.59 -2.70
N ARG A 259 13.43 4.88 -2.16
CA ARG A 259 13.81 6.24 -1.77
C ARG A 259 13.99 7.15 -2.97
N LEU A 260 14.61 6.66 -4.04
CA LEU A 260 14.73 7.42 -5.30
C LEU A 260 13.35 7.70 -5.89
N ASP A 261 12.45 6.72 -5.90
CA ASP A 261 11.08 6.88 -6.37
C ASP A 261 10.29 7.90 -5.53
N TYR A 262 10.41 7.85 -4.20
CA TYR A 262 9.71 8.79 -3.33
C TYR A 262 10.26 10.23 -3.39
N TYR A 263 11.59 10.40 -3.33
CA TYR A 263 12.20 11.73 -3.21
C TYR A 263 12.54 12.39 -4.55
N ARG A 264 12.79 11.61 -5.61
CA ARG A 264 13.10 12.14 -6.96
C ARG A 264 11.96 11.92 -7.95
N GLY A 265 11.30 10.76 -7.89
CA GLY A 265 10.18 10.44 -8.77
C GLY A 265 10.54 10.18 -10.24
N GLU A 266 11.84 10.01 -10.54
CA GLU A 266 12.39 9.78 -11.87
C GLU A 266 13.33 8.57 -11.87
N ALA A 267 13.43 7.88 -13.01
CA ALA A 267 14.36 6.78 -13.19
C ALA A 267 15.81 7.26 -13.12
N VAL A 268 16.68 6.49 -12.43
CA VAL A 268 18.11 6.77 -12.31
C VAL A 268 18.90 5.65 -13.00
N PRO A 269 19.26 5.78 -14.29
CA PRO A 269 19.87 4.71 -15.07
C PRO A 269 21.18 4.17 -14.48
N GLU A 270 22.03 5.05 -13.95
CA GLU A 270 23.30 4.65 -13.33
C GLU A 270 23.09 3.74 -12.12
N PHE A 271 22.11 4.09 -11.27
CA PHE A 271 21.73 3.26 -10.13
C PHE A 271 21.17 1.92 -10.59
N LEU A 272 20.29 1.90 -11.59
CA LEU A 272 19.69 0.66 -12.10
C LEU A 272 20.75 -0.29 -12.66
N LYS A 273 21.70 0.21 -13.44
CA LYS A 273 22.82 -0.58 -13.96
C LYS A 273 23.67 -1.19 -12.84
N SER A 274 24.05 -0.37 -11.86
CA SER A 274 24.83 -0.80 -10.69
C SER A 274 24.06 -1.80 -9.81
N ALA A 275 22.77 -1.55 -9.58
CA ALA A 275 21.90 -2.42 -8.79
C ALA A 275 21.73 -3.79 -9.46
N GLN A 276 21.48 -3.80 -10.78
CA GLN A 276 21.32 -5.02 -11.55
C GLN A 276 22.59 -5.87 -11.54
N ALA A 277 23.76 -5.26 -11.75
CA ALA A 277 25.05 -5.96 -11.67
C ALA A 277 25.25 -6.64 -10.31
N ARG A 278 24.96 -5.95 -9.20
CA ARG A 278 25.07 -6.52 -7.85
C ARG A 278 24.09 -7.67 -7.60
N ILE A 279 22.88 -7.59 -8.16
CA ILE A 279 21.88 -8.68 -8.05
C ILE A 279 22.36 -9.90 -8.84
N ASP A 280 22.96 -9.69 -10.01
CA ASP A 280 23.48 -10.76 -10.85
C ASP A 280 24.71 -11.44 -10.22
N GLU A 281 25.66 -10.67 -9.67
CA GLU A 281 26.80 -11.18 -8.89
C GLU A 281 26.34 -12.06 -7.71
N ALA A 282 25.26 -11.68 -7.03
CA ALA A 282 24.75 -12.44 -5.89
C ALA A 282 24.18 -13.82 -6.27
N GLY A 283 23.83 -14.01 -7.55
CA GLY A 283 23.29 -15.25 -8.10
C GLY A 283 24.34 -16.24 -8.59
N VAL A 284 25.61 -15.82 -8.69
CA VAL A 284 26.72 -16.69 -9.08
C VAL A 284 27.12 -17.56 -7.89
N GLU A 285 27.16 -18.88 -8.09
CA GLU A 285 27.74 -19.80 -7.11
C GLU A 285 29.27 -19.56 -7.07
N ALA A 286 29.80 -19.39 -5.86
CA ALA A 286 31.24 -19.28 -5.63
C ALA A 286 31.84 -20.68 -5.51
#